data_AF-A0A955BUQ8-F1
#
_entry.id   AF-A0A955BUQ8-F1
#
_cell.length_a   1.000
_cell.length_b   1.000
_cell.length_c   1.000
_cell.angle_alpha   90.00
_cell.angle_beta   90.00
_cell.angle_gamma   90.00
#
_symmetry.space_group_name_H-M   'P 1'
#
loop_
_entity.id
_entity.type
_entity.pdbx_description
1 polymer ?
#
loop_
_entity_poly.entity_id
_entity_poly.type
_entity_poly.pdbx_seq_one_letter_code
_entity_poly.pdbx_strand_id
1 'polypeptide(L)'
;MNAHRLLVFLAATLLVAVGAAKPAAGQIIGIEPIGDPLAPLIVVPGQPINMFFPNIADPTHPKKMTFEGTLINDDPLNHDAEFHLWFDWDDAATGGISTSPPFIYTLPAGVPEKLGGATAPMWTIPYCPPRVSIHFEIVGPDGVVAVNGLFTHECIIPEPGSLALAFAACAGLAAFVRPRRR
;
A
#
# COMPACT_ATOMS: atom_id res chain seq x y z
N MET A 1 30.86 17.98 -39.17
CA MET A 1 29.77 16.97 -39.10
C MET A 1 28.50 17.66 -39.58
N ASN A 2 27.95 17.26 -40.72
CA ASN A 2 26.86 18.00 -41.39
C ASN A 2 25.54 17.84 -40.62
N ALA A 3 24.75 18.91 -40.54
CA ALA A 3 23.49 18.98 -39.77
C ALA A 3 22.53 17.80 -40.03
N HIS A 4 22.52 17.28 -41.26
CA HIS A 4 21.74 16.09 -41.62
C HIS A 4 22.15 14.81 -40.87
N ARG A 5 23.43 14.59 -40.59
CA ARG A 5 23.89 13.38 -39.87
C ARG A 5 23.52 13.42 -38.38
N LEU A 6 23.41 14.61 -37.79
CA LEU A 6 22.98 14.79 -36.40
C LEU A 6 21.48 14.49 -36.25
N LEU A 7 20.68 14.94 -37.22
CA LEU A 7 19.22 14.78 -37.23
C LEU A 7 18.81 13.31 -37.40
N VAL A 8 19.52 12.55 -38.24
CA VAL A 8 19.29 11.11 -38.42
C VAL A 8 19.70 10.30 -37.18
N PHE A 9 20.80 10.65 -36.51
CA PHE A 9 21.20 9.99 -35.27
C PHE A 9 20.21 10.24 -34.12
N LEU A 10 19.70 11.47 -33.99
CA LEU A 10 18.67 11.82 -32.99
C LEU A 10 17.36 11.07 -33.23
N ALA A 11 16.93 10.96 -34.49
CA ALA A 11 15.72 10.23 -34.86
C ALA A 11 15.85 8.72 -34.57
N ALA A 12 17.02 8.13 -34.85
CA ALA A 12 17.27 6.71 -34.59
C ALA A 12 17.32 6.38 -33.09
N THR A 13 17.90 7.25 -32.24
CA THR A 13 17.88 7.07 -30.78
C THR A 13 16.48 7.20 -30.17
N LEU A 14 15.64 8.07 -30.74
CA LEU A 14 14.25 8.22 -30.29
C LEU A 14 13.41 6.97 -30.60
N LEU A 15 13.61 6.35 -31.76
CA LEU A 15 12.89 5.14 -32.18
C LEU A 15 13.27 3.90 -31.37
N VAL A 16 14.53 3.76 -30.93
CA VAL A 16 14.96 2.65 -30.06
C VAL A 16 14.43 2.80 -28.62
N ALA A 17 14.29 4.04 -28.12
CA ALA A 17 13.75 4.30 -26.79
C ALA A 17 12.25 3.98 -26.67
N VAL A 18 11.48 4.12 -27.76
CA VAL A 18 10.03 3.83 -27.76
C VAL A 18 9.74 2.33 -27.83
N GLY A 19 10.61 1.54 -28.48
CA GLY A 19 10.42 0.08 -28.64
C GLY A 19 10.73 -0.77 -27.40
N ALA A 20 11.43 -0.23 -26.40
CA ALA A 20 11.85 -0.95 -25.19
C ALA A 20 10.95 -0.69 -23.96
N ALA A 21 9.93 0.17 -24.09
CA ALA A 21 8.95 0.34 -23.04
C ALA A 21 8.05 -0.89 -22.98
N LYS A 22 8.44 -1.90 -22.18
CA LYS A 22 7.46 -2.86 -21.64
C LYS A 22 6.34 -2.01 -21.02
N PRO A 23 5.06 -2.34 -21.28
CA PRO A 23 3.97 -1.66 -20.60
C PRO A 23 4.27 -1.70 -19.11
N ALA A 24 4.22 -0.54 -18.46
CA ALA A 24 4.28 -0.47 -17.02
C ALA A 24 3.25 -1.46 -16.48
N ALA A 25 3.71 -2.47 -15.75
CA ALA A 25 2.78 -3.25 -14.96
C ALA A 25 2.13 -2.23 -14.00
N GLY A 26 0.86 -1.93 -14.23
CA GLY A 26 0.13 -0.99 -13.38
C GLY A 26 0.18 -1.45 -11.93
N GLN A 27 0.13 -0.50 -11.00
CA GLN A 27 0.02 -0.83 -9.58
C GLN A 27 -1.14 -1.81 -9.36
N ILE A 28 -0.87 -2.88 -8.62
CA ILE A 28 -1.89 -3.87 -8.23
C ILE A 28 -2.44 -3.41 -6.89
N ILE A 29 -3.66 -2.88 -6.90
CA ILE A 29 -4.36 -2.35 -5.73
C ILE A 29 -5.56 -3.24 -5.43
N GLY A 30 -5.62 -3.79 -4.22
CA GLY A 30 -6.83 -4.36 -3.64
C GLY A 30 -7.47 -3.36 -2.69
N ILE A 31 -8.80 -3.23 -2.76
CA ILE A 31 -9.60 -2.37 -1.89
C ILE A 31 -10.75 -3.22 -1.36
N GLU A 32 -10.72 -3.47 -0.07
CA GLU A 32 -11.60 -4.43 0.59
C GLU A 32 -12.47 -3.68 1.61
N PRO A 33 -13.80 -3.62 1.40
CA PRO A 33 -14.69 -2.98 2.34
C PRO A 33 -14.78 -3.82 3.62
N ILE A 34 -14.57 -3.16 4.77
CA ILE A 34 -14.70 -3.75 6.09
C ILE A 34 -15.96 -3.19 6.73
N GLY A 35 -16.98 -4.03 6.86
CA GLY A 35 -18.30 -3.58 7.30
C GLY A 35 -19.03 -2.71 6.26
N ASP A 36 -20.25 -2.32 6.60
CA ASP A 36 -21.09 -1.39 5.85
C ASP A 36 -21.55 -0.27 6.82
N PRO A 37 -21.65 1.01 6.40
CA PRO A 37 -22.33 2.04 7.18
C PRO A 37 -23.69 1.65 7.78
N LEU A 38 -24.44 0.74 7.14
CA LEU A 38 -25.73 0.24 7.62
C LEU A 38 -25.63 -1.08 8.40
N ALA A 39 -24.49 -1.77 8.30
CA ALA A 39 -24.20 -3.03 8.97
C ALA A 39 -22.70 -3.11 9.28
N PRO A 40 -22.20 -2.37 10.29
CA PRO A 40 -20.78 -2.35 10.61
C PRO A 40 -20.32 -3.73 11.10
N LEU A 41 -19.02 -3.99 10.93
CA LEU A 41 -18.41 -5.18 11.52
C LEU A 41 -18.36 -5.00 13.04
N ILE A 42 -18.99 -5.90 13.79
CA ILE A 42 -19.01 -5.83 15.25
C ILE A 42 -17.89 -6.71 15.81
N VAL A 43 -16.97 -6.10 16.55
CA VAL A 43 -15.90 -6.76 17.28
C VAL A 43 -16.30 -6.79 18.76
N VAL A 44 -16.17 -7.96 19.39
CA VAL A 44 -16.48 -8.16 20.81
C VAL A 44 -15.28 -8.75 21.56
N PRO A 45 -15.17 -8.56 22.89
CA PRO A 45 -14.10 -9.06 23.71
C PRO A 45 -13.89 -10.58 23.57
N GLY A 46 -12.63 -11.00 23.46
CA GLY A 46 -12.25 -12.40 23.34
C GLY A 46 -12.64 -13.09 22.02
N GLN A 47 -13.15 -12.35 21.04
CA GLN A 47 -13.48 -12.85 19.70
C GLN A 47 -12.70 -12.08 18.64
N PRO A 48 -11.40 -12.38 18.45
CA PRO A 48 -10.62 -11.73 17.41
C PRO A 48 -11.20 -12.04 16.03
N ILE A 49 -11.30 -11.01 15.19
CA ILE A 49 -11.77 -11.13 13.82
C ILE A 49 -10.57 -11.06 12.89
N ASN A 50 -10.53 -11.97 11.93
CA ASN A 50 -9.48 -12.08 10.94
C ASN A 50 -10.11 -12.22 9.55
N MET A 51 -9.73 -11.34 8.62
CA MET A 51 -10.17 -11.39 7.23
C MET A 51 -8.98 -11.49 6.29
N PHE A 52 -9.01 -12.51 5.43
CA PHE A 52 -7.94 -12.82 4.49
C PHE A 52 -8.32 -12.46 3.06
N PHE A 53 -7.37 -11.86 2.35
CA PHE A 53 -7.55 -11.37 0.99
C PHE A 53 -6.46 -11.93 0.07
N PRO A 54 -6.84 -12.54 -1.07
CA PRO A 54 -5.86 -13.03 -2.03
C PRO A 54 -5.12 -11.85 -2.69
N ASN A 55 -3.86 -12.07 -3.03
CA ASN A 55 -3.03 -11.08 -3.70
C ASN A 55 -2.13 -11.74 -4.76
N ILE A 56 -1.71 -10.96 -5.75
CA ILE A 56 -0.72 -11.41 -6.73
C ILE A 56 0.66 -11.37 -6.06
N ALA A 57 1.32 -12.53 -6.02
CA ALA A 57 2.66 -12.64 -5.45
C ALA A 57 3.67 -11.92 -6.36
N ASP A 58 4.48 -11.04 -5.77
CA ASP A 58 5.57 -10.34 -6.43
C ASP A 58 6.74 -10.17 -5.43
N PRO A 59 7.83 -10.94 -5.57
CA PRO A 59 8.94 -10.90 -4.63
C PRO A 59 9.82 -9.65 -4.77
N THR A 60 9.57 -8.78 -5.75
CA THR A 60 10.46 -7.67 -6.12
C THR A 60 9.92 -6.27 -5.78
N HIS A 61 8.64 -6.17 -5.44
CA HIS A 61 8.00 -4.89 -5.16
C HIS A 61 7.43 -4.82 -3.74
N PRO A 62 7.66 -3.72 -3.00
CA PRO A 62 7.09 -3.55 -1.67
C PRO A 62 5.57 -3.59 -1.71
N LYS A 63 4.95 -4.14 -0.66
CA LYS A 63 3.51 -4.07 -0.44
C LYS A 63 3.23 -3.07 0.67
N LYS A 64 2.31 -2.14 0.43
CA LYS A 64 1.76 -1.26 1.46
C LYS A 64 0.34 -1.67 1.79
N MET A 65 0.05 -1.76 3.08
CA MET A 65 -1.25 -2.10 3.66
C MET A 65 -1.70 -0.91 4.49
N THR A 66 -2.95 -0.49 4.31
CA THR A 66 -3.52 0.67 4.99
C THR A 66 -4.97 0.39 5.35
N PHE A 67 -5.42 0.85 6.51
CA PHE A 67 -6.83 0.85 6.87
C PHE A 67 -7.31 2.27 7.12
N GLU A 68 -8.41 2.65 6.47
CA GLU A 68 -9.07 3.93 6.70
C GLU A 68 -10.54 3.68 7.04
N GLY A 69 -11.09 4.36 8.03
CA GLY A 69 -12.43 4.04 8.50
C GLY A 69 -12.85 4.81 9.75
N THR A 70 -13.90 4.31 10.37
CA THR A 70 -14.42 4.78 11.66
C THR A 70 -14.54 3.58 12.60
N LEU A 71 -14.09 3.79 13.83
CA LEU A 71 -14.28 2.88 14.96
C LEU A 71 -15.26 3.54 15.93
N ILE A 72 -16.26 2.82 16.42
CA ILE A 72 -17.20 3.33 17.42
C ILE A 72 -17.30 2.28 18.52
N ASN A 73 -17.00 2.67 19.75
CA ASN A 73 -17.28 1.82 20.91
C ASN A 73 -18.77 1.96 21.27
N ASP A 74 -19.58 1.00 20.83
CA ASP A 74 -21.02 0.90 21.05
C ASP A 74 -21.37 0.07 22.30
N ASP A 75 -20.47 -0.02 23.28
CA ASP A 75 -20.74 -0.73 24.54
C ASP A 75 -21.92 -0.07 25.30
N PRO A 76 -23.04 -0.80 25.52
CA PRO A 76 -24.19 -0.26 26.25
C PRO A 76 -23.89 0.03 27.73
N LEU A 77 -22.81 -0.52 28.29
CA LEU A 77 -22.41 -0.30 29.68
C LEU A 77 -21.44 0.87 29.85
N ASN A 78 -21.06 1.53 28.75
CA ASN A 78 -20.23 2.73 28.74
C ASN A 78 -18.83 2.54 29.34
N HIS A 79 -18.21 1.38 29.09
CA HIS A 79 -16.79 1.16 29.38
C HIS A 79 -15.92 1.59 28.20
N ASP A 80 -14.71 2.06 28.47
CA ASP A 80 -13.70 2.29 27.44
C ASP A 80 -13.18 0.96 26.90
N ALA A 81 -12.87 0.90 25.60
CA ALA A 81 -12.36 -0.31 24.95
C ALA A 81 -10.91 -0.09 24.49
N GLU A 82 -10.03 -1.07 24.75
CA GLU A 82 -8.70 -1.14 24.13
C GLU A 82 -8.79 -1.97 22.84
N PHE A 83 -8.82 -1.29 21.70
CA PHE A 83 -8.95 -1.90 20.39
C PHE A 83 -7.60 -2.04 19.71
N HIS A 84 -7.29 -3.25 19.23
CA HIS A 84 -6.07 -3.60 18.54
C HIS A 84 -6.39 -3.91 17.08
N LEU A 85 -5.59 -3.35 16.18
CA LEU A 85 -5.62 -3.61 14.75
C LEU A 85 -4.22 -4.00 14.30
N TRP A 86 -4.08 -5.02 13.47
CA TRP A 86 -2.79 -5.30 12.82
C TRP A 86 -2.98 -5.97 11.47
N PHE A 87 -1.90 -6.02 10.70
CA PHE A 87 -1.87 -6.64 9.38
C PHE A 87 -1.02 -7.90 9.40
N ASP A 88 -1.49 -8.90 8.67
CA ASP A 88 -0.85 -10.21 8.55
C ASP A 88 -0.56 -10.54 7.09
N TRP A 89 0.44 -11.36 6.85
CA TRP A 89 0.77 -11.84 5.50
C TRP A 89 1.40 -13.22 5.50
N ASP A 90 1.23 -13.92 4.37
CA ASP A 90 1.98 -15.15 4.10
C ASP A 90 3.45 -14.79 3.84
N ASP A 91 4.31 -15.16 4.78
CA ASP A 91 5.72 -14.80 4.76
C ASP A 91 6.56 -15.88 4.10
N ALA A 92 7.08 -15.57 2.92
CA ALA A 92 7.94 -16.47 2.16
C ALA A 92 9.27 -16.77 2.86
N ALA A 93 9.76 -15.89 3.73
CA ALA A 93 11.03 -16.06 4.45
C ALA A 93 10.89 -17.05 5.62
N THR A 94 9.75 -17.05 6.32
CA THR A 94 9.50 -17.95 7.45
C THR A 94 8.70 -19.19 7.05
N GLY A 95 8.03 -19.16 5.89
CA GLY A 95 7.11 -20.22 5.45
C GLY A 95 5.78 -20.24 6.23
N GLY A 96 5.47 -19.17 6.97
CA GLY A 96 4.31 -19.07 7.85
C GLY A 96 3.59 -17.73 7.72
N ILE A 97 2.87 -17.34 8.77
CA ILE A 97 2.22 -16.02 8.87
C ILE A 97 3.15 -15.10 9.67
N SER A 98 3.40 -13.91 9.13
CA SER A 98 4.05 -12.81 9.85
C SER A 98 3.07 -11.68 10.06
N THR A 99 3.28 -10.90 11.13
CA THR A 99 2.35 -9.87 11.58
C THR A 99 3.06 -8.52 11.70
N SER A 100 2.33 -7.43 11.49
CA SER A 100 2.79 -6.09 11.89
C SER A 100 2.72 -5.97 13.42
N PRO A 101 3.42 -5.00 14.02
CA PRO A 101 3.06 -4.55 15.37
C PRO A 101 1.58 -4.11 15.41
N PRO A 102 0.90 -4.28 16.55
CA PRO A 102 -0.48 -3.81 16.71
C PRO A 102 -0.54 -2.29 16.79
N PHE A 103 -1.53 -1.73 16.12
CA PHE A 103 -2.02 -0.38 16.30
C PHE A 103 -3.05 -0.41 17.42
N ILE A 104 -2.76 0.29 18.52
CA ILE A 104 -3.56 0.24 19.75
C ILE A 104 -4.34 1.54 19.87
N TYR A 105 -5.63 1.42 20.11
CA TYR A 105 -6.55 2.54 20.28
C TYR A 105 -7.30 2.38 21.60
N THR A 106 -7.36 3.45 22.39
CA THR A 106 -8.29 3.54 23.52
C THR A 106 -9.52 4.28 23.05
N LEU A 107 -10.65 3.59 22.99
CA LEU A 107 -11.90 4.10 22.43
C LEU A 107 -12.90 4.38 23.56
N PRO A 108 -13.17 5.66 23.89
CA PRO A 108 -14.24 6.00 24.80
C PRO A 108 -15.60 5.57 24.25
N ALA A 109 -16.49 5.12 25.13
CA ALA A 109 -17.82 4.71 24.74
C ALA A 109 -18.60 5.85 24.04
N GLY A 110 -19.26 5.51 22.94
CA GLY A 110 -20.10 6.41 22.14
C GLY A 110 -19.36 7.49 21.34
N VAL A 111 -18.02 7.53 21.37
CA VAL A 111 -17.23 8.51 20.62
C VAL A 111 -16.64 7.87 19.35
N PRO A 112 -17.05 8.31 18.15
CA PRO A 112 -16.45 7.82 16.91
C PRO A 112 -15.01 8.28 16.75
N GLU A 113 -14.11 7.33 16.56
CA GLU A 113 -12.70 7.57 16.20
C GLU A 113 -12.54 7.40 14.69
N LYS A 114 -11.98 8.42 14.03
CA LYS A 114 -11.77 8.42 12.57
C LYS A 114 -10.31 8.12 12.23
N LEU A 115 -10.11 7.06 11.48
CA LEU A 115 -8.80 6.64 10.98
C LEU A 115 -8.68 7.06 9.52
N GLY A 116 -7.77 7.98 9.19
CA GLY A 116 -7.59 8.42 7.81
C GLY A 116 -6.39 9.33 7.63
N GLY A 117 -5.85 9.37 6.40
CA GLY A 117 -4.70 10.22 6.08
C GLY A 117 -3.50 9.93 6.97
N ALA A 118 -3.08 10.91 7.78
CA ALA A 118 -1.89 10.78 8.63
C ALA A 118 -2.07 9.87 9.85
N THR A 119 -3.32 9.59 10.26
CA THR A 119 -3.62 8.71 11.42
C THR A 119 -4.02 7.30 11.00
N ALA A 120 -4.10 7.04 9.70
CA ALA A 120 -4.44 5.72 9.17
C ALA A 120 -3.38 4.69 9.57
N PRO A 121 -3.76 3.54 10.17
CA PRO A 121 -2.85 2.41 10.34
C PRO A 121 -2.24 2.04 9.00
N MET A 122 -0.92 2.06 8.93
CA MET A 122 -0.17 1.78 7.70
C MET A 122 1.06 0.93 8.00
N TRP A 123 1.24 -0.12 7.22
CA TRP A 123 2.44 -0.97 7.29
C TRP A 123 2.96 -1.27 5.88
N THR A 124 4.29 -1.39 5.74
CA THR A 124 4.93 -1.73 4.47
C THR A 124 5.86 -2.91 4.66
N ILE A 125 5.76 -3.88 3.76
CA ILE A 125 6.60 -5.08 3.71
C ILE A 125 7.39 -5.09 2.40
N PRO A 126 8.56 -5.75 2.34
CA PRO A 126 9.49 -5.59 1.22
C PRO A 126 9.12 -6.37 -0.06
N TYR A 127 8.02 -7.12 -0.04
CA TYR A 127 7.52 -7.90 -1.19
C TYR A 127 5.99 -7.96 -1.18
N CYS A 128 5.38 -8.37 -2.28
CA CYS A 128 3.96 -8.69 -2.36
C CYS A 128 3.71 -10.19 -2.11
N PRO A 129 3.07 -10.56 -0.98
CA PRO A 129 2.74 -11.94 -0.66
C PRO A 129 1.54 -12.43 -1.49
N PRO A 130 1.29 -13.74 -1.59
CA PRO A 130 0.08 -14.26 -2.23
C PRO A 130 -1.22 -13.99 -1.44
N ARG A 131 -1.10 -13.57 -0.17
CA ARG A 131 -2.23 -13.30 0.72
C ARG A 131 -1.84 -12.28 1.78
N VAL A 132 -2.77 -11.39 2.09
CA VAL A 132 -2.68 -10.43 3.21
C VAL A 132 -3.96 -10.54 4.04
N SER A 133 -3.90 -10.13 5.30
CA SER A 133 -5.08 -10.05 6.17
C SER A 133 -5.03 -8.83 7.08
N ILE A 134 -6.20 -8.46 7.58
CA ILE A 134 -6.39 -7.46 8.62
C ILE A 134 -7.10 -8.10 9.81
N HIS A 135 -6.57 -7.85 10.99
CA HIS A 135 -7.07 -8.42 12.24
C HIS A 135 -7.56 -7.33 13.16
N PHE A 136 -8.62 -7.63 13.90
CA PHE A 136 -9.19 -6.78 14.93
C PHE A 136 -9.41 -7.56 16.22
N GLU A 137 -9.10 -6.94 17.34
CA GLU A 137 -9.32 -7.51 18.65
C GLU A 137 -9.66 -6.41 19.66
N ILE A 138 -10.52 -6.72 20.62
CA ILE A 138 -10.67 -5.91 21.83
C ILE A 138 -9.92 -6.62 22.95
N VAL A 139 -8.95 -5.93 23.53
CA VAL A 139 -8.16 -6.42 24.66
C VAL A 139 -8.84 -6.00 25.96
N GLY A 140 -9.13 -6.99 26.80
CA GLY A 140 -9.87 -6.81 28.05
C GLY A 140 -11.23 -7.51 28.02
N PRO A 141 -11.99 -7.42 29.12
CA PRO A 141 -13.29 -8.10 29.24
C PRO A 141 -14.46 -7.30 28.67
N ASP A 142 -14.31 -5.98 28.49
CA ASP A 142 -15.39 -5.04 28.20
C ASP A 142 -15.20 -4.34 26.84
N GLY A 143 -16.27 -3.70 26.35
CA GLY A 143 -16.29 -2.98 25.09
C GLY A 143 -17.06 -3.71 23.99
N VAL A 144 -17.61 -2.98 23.02
CA VAL A 144 -18.13 -3.52 21.76
C VAL A 144 -17.76 -2.51 20.69
N VAL A 145 -16.96 -2.88 19.70
CA VAL A 145 -16.48 -1.92 18.71
C VAL A 145 -17.11 -2.21 17.35
N ALA A 146 -17.89 -1.26 16.85
CA ALA A 146 -18.34 -1.22 15.48
C ALA A 146 -17.24 -0.64 14.58
N VAL A 147 -16.87 -1.41 13.54
CA VAL A 147 -15.82 -1.08 12.59
C VAL A 147 -16.44 -0.91 11.21
N ASN A 148 -16.12 0.20 10.56
CA ASN A 148 -16.50 0.46 9.18
C ASN A 148 -15.36 1.17 8.45
N GLY A 149 -14.89 0.63 7.32
CA GLY A 149 -13.78 1.22 6.60
C GLY A 149 -13.38 0.48 5.34
N LEU A 150 -12.21 0.85 4.83
CA LEU A 150 -11.58 0.28 3.66
C LEU A 150 -10.19 -0.22 4.05
N PHE A 151 -9.95 -1.50 3.82
CA PHE A 151 -8.62 -2.08 3.84
C PHE A 151 -8.03 -2.01 2.43
N THR A 152 -6.99 -1.20 2.25
CA THR A 152 -6.30 -1.04 0.97
C THR A 152 -4.94 -1.70 1.02
N HIS A 153 -4.64 -2.54 0.02
CA HIS A 153 -3.34 -3.19 -0.10
C HIS A 153 -2.76 -3.08 -1.53
N GLU A 154 -1.67 -2.33 -1.67
CA GLU A 154 -1.07 -2.00 -2.96
C GLU A 154 0.36 -2.55 -3.10
N CYS A 155 0.67 -3.07 -4.28
CA CYS A 155 2.05 -3.34 -4.68
C CYS A 155 2.67 -2.07 -5.29
N ILE A 156 3.71 -1.54 -4.65
CA ILE A 156 4.41 -0.32 -5.08
C ILE A 156 5.37 -0.68 -6.21
N ILE A 157 4.87 -0.63 -7.44
CA ILE A 157 5.66 -0.82 -8.65
C ILE A 157 6.17 0.56 -9.11
N PRO A 158 7.49 0.81 -9.13
CA PRO A 158 8.02 2.07 -9.67
C PRO A 158 7.60 2.25 -11.12
N GLU A 159 7.06 3.41 -11.47
CA GLU A 159 6.70 3.68 -12.86
C GLU A 159 7.94 3.63 -13.76
N PRO A 160 8.02 2.74 -14.76
CA PRO A 160 9.19 2.63 -15.63
C PRO A 160 9.43 3.89 -16.49
N GLY A 161 8.41 4.74 -16.67
CA GLY A 161 8.51 5.97 -17.45
C GLY A 161 9.45 7.02 -16.84
N SER A 162 9.52 7.10 -15.51
CA SER A 162 10.33 8.10 -14.80
C SER A 162 11.84 7.89 -15.01
N LEU A 163 12.30 6.63 -14.99
CA LEU A 163 13.69 6.27 -15.23
C LEU A 163 14.08 6.46 -16.70
N ALA A 164 13.22 6.07 -17.64
CA ALA A 164 13.48 6.24 -19.07
C ALA A 164 13.65 7.72 -19.46
N LEU A 165 12.82 8.62 -18.90
CA LEU A 165 12.94 10.07 -19.11
C LEU A 165 14.20 10.64 -18.45
N ALA A 166 14.57 10.19 -17.24
CA ALA A 166 15.80 10.61 -16.59
C ALA A 166 17.05 10.22 -17.39
N PHE A 167 17.11 8.98 -17.90
CA PHE A 167 18.22 8.53 -18.75
C PHE A 167 18.27 9.28 -20.09
N ALA A 168 17.12 9.54 -20.72
CA ALA A 168 17.05 10.34 -21.94
C ALA A 168 17.53 11.78 -21.72
N ALA A 169 17.16 12.40 -20.59
CA ALA A 169 17.59 13.74 -20.22
C ALA A 169 19.11 13.81 -19.96
N CYS A 170 19.67 12.84 -19.23
CA CYS A 170 21.11 12.76 -18.98
C CYS A 170 21.93 12.52 -20.25
N ALA A 171 21.47 11.63 -21.14
CA ALA A 171 22.11 11.38 -22.43
C ALA A 171 22.07 12.62 -23.35
N GLY A 172 20.96 13.37 -23.33
CA GLY A 172 20.82 14.64 -24.03
C GLY A 172 21.84 15.69 -23.55
N LEU A 173 21.99 15.86 -22.23
CA LEU A 173 22.94 16.80 -21.64
C LEU A 173 24.41 16.46 -21.98
N ALA A 174 24.78 15.17 -21.96
CA ALA A 174 26.13 14.74 -22.31
C ALA A 174 26.51 15.05 -23.77
N ALA A 175 25.54 15.09 -24.69
CA ALA A 175 25.77 15.46 -26.09
C ALA A 175 26.05 16.96 -26.30
N PHE A 176 25.53 17.82 -25.41
CA PHE A 176 25.74 19.27 -25.48
C PHE A 176 27.05 19.75 -24.83
N VAL A 177 27.65 18.97 -23.93
CA VAL A 177 28.91 19.31 -23.23
C VAL A 177 30.16 18.78 -23.98
N ARG A 178 30.09 18.65 -25.31
CA ARG A 178 31.28 18.29 -26.10
C ARG A 178 32.16 19.54 -26.25
N PRO A 179 33.40 19.58 -25.70
CA PRO A 179 34.24 20.76 -25.79
C PRO A 179 34.57 21.05 -27.25
N ARG A 180 34.26 22.28 -27.70
CA ARG A 180 34.79 22.84 -28.95
C ARG A 180 36.31 22.90 -28.81
N ARG A 181 37.00 21.85 -29.28
CA ARG A 181 38.44 21.93 -29.52
C ARG A 181 38.66 22.99 -30.61
N ARG A 182 39.31 24.09 -30.22
CA ARG A 182 39.96 25.02 -31.14
C ARG A 182 41.27 24.41 -31.59
#